data_AF-A0A1C1D363-F1
#
_entry.id   AF-A0A1C1D363-F1
#
_cell.length_a   1.000
_cell.length_b   1.000
_cell.length_c   1.000
_cell.angle_alpha   90.00
_cell.angle_beta   90.00
_cell.angle_gamma   90.00
#
_symmetry.space_group_name_H-M   'P 1'
#
loop_
_entity.id
_entity.type
_entity.pdbx_description
1 polymer ?
#
loop_
_entity_poly.entity_id
_entity_poly.type
_entity_poly.pdbx_seq_one_letter_code
_entity_poly.pdbx_strand_id
1 'polypeptide(L)'
;MSGSAALEYGFPSTHSTNAVSVAVYCLYLLHQSNEMDPNLKLGLQIMAYFYAVSIVLGRLYCGMHGFFDVIWGSGLGAVLGLVQAAYGPTFDDWLHTGDLKRVLVVTLIILVLVRIHPEPADDCPCFDDSVSFAGVFIGCEYAGWHFARTSYAWSSPTKGTIPFDLQKMGWLVLVARIILGVLVIFAWRGIMKPTLLRVLPPIFRVIEQFGLTLPRRFFKPASEYETIPRQPNDDNIIPQAREIPGLLSNFRRRRAISVGPQSEADAYETLAYRNKKRRDSLNAPEALSSTKEEVSPSPSPDRGYFENKDATQGRKRSSSLEMFRAQMGTGVEALSPLPVLSPAGKARNPQDVSSADELQEQRIFSTIQRPRVRYDVEVVTKLIVYSGIAWWAIEGIPVLFKHVGLAVE
;
A
#
# COMPACT_ATOMS: atom_id res chain seq x y z
N MET A 1 -8.16 -8.86 -2.19
CA MET A 1 -7.36 -7.71 -1.74
C MET A 1 -7.75 -7.30 -0.33
N SER A 2 -6.83 -6.77 0.47
CA SER A 2 -7.21 -6.02 1.68
C SER A 2 -8.10 -4.84 1.23
N GLY A 3 -9.19 -4.53 1.94
CA GLY A 3 -10.00 -3.34 1.62
C GLY A 3 -9.16 -2.04 1.65
N SER A 4 -8.03 -2.05 2.37
CA SER A 4 -7.10 -0.93 2.46
C SER A 4 -6.31 -0.65 1.18
N ALA A 5 -5.99 -1.68 0.38
CA ALA A 5 -5.11 -1.56 -0.78
C ALA A 5 -5.74 -0.81 -1.97
N ALA A 6 -7.06 -0.58 -1.91
CA ALA A 6 -7.80 0.18 -2.90
C ALA A 6 -7.98 1.65 -2.50
N LEU A 7 -7.63 2.03 -1.27
CA LEU A 7 -7.62 3.42 -0.79
C LEU A 7 -6.26 4.10 -1.02
N GLU A 8 -5.27 3.36 -1.52
CA GLU A 8 -3.91 3.87 -1.75
C GLU A 8 -3.85 4.69 -3.04
N TYR A 9 -3.09 5.79 -3.02
CA TYR A 9 -2.84 6.57 -4.22
C TYR A 9 -2.17 5.73 -5.32
N GLY A 10 -2.63 5.92 -6.56
CA GLY A 10 -2.17 5.14 -7.70
C GLY A 10 -0.76 5.47 -8.18
N PHE A 11 -0.30 6.72 -8.03
CA PHE A 11 0.93 7.21 -8.66
C PHE A 11 2.04 7.55 -7.63
N PRO A 12 3.26 7.02 -7.78
CA PRO A 12 3.65 5.90 -8.63
C PRO A 12 3.15 4.56 -8.05
N SER A 13 3.03 3.52 -8.89
CA SER A 13 2.56 2.21 -8.43
C SER A 13 3.57 1.54 -7.48
N THR A 14 3.29 1.54 -6.17
CA THR A 14 4.15 1.00 -5.10
C THR A 14 4.50 -0.47 -5.30
N HIS A 15 3.53 -1.30 -5.70
CA HIS A 15 3.75 -2.71 -6.01
C HIS A 15 4.71 -2.92 -7.18
N SER A 16 4.57 -2.10 -8.23
CA SER A 16 5.46 -2.14 -9.39
C SER A 16 6.87 -1.69 -8.99
N THR A 17 6.98 -0.61 -8.21
CA THR A 17 8.25 -0.12 -7.65
C THR A 17 8.97 -1.21 -6.87
N ASN A 18 8.29 -1.86 -5.92
CA ASN A 18 8.89 -2.90 -5.09
C ASN A 18 9.23 -4.17 -5.88
N ALA A 19 8.35 -4.63 -6.76
CA ALA A 19 8.61 -5.85 -7.54
C ALA A 19 9.80 -5.67 -8.47
N VAL A 20 9.91 -4.52 -9.13
CA VAL A 20 11.02 -4.21 -10.03
C VAL A 20 12.31 -3.95 -9.26
N SER A 21 12.28 -3.26 -8.12
CA SER A 21 13.49 -3.03 -7.32
C SER A 21 14.09 -4.34 -6.82
N VAL A 22 13.26 -5.25 -6.31
CA VAL A 22 13.68 -6.60 -5.88
C VAL A 22 14.22 -7.39 -7.08
N ALA A 23 13.52 -7.41 -8.21
CA ALA A 23 13.96 -8.15 -9.38
C ALA A 23 15.31 -7.64 -9.93
N VAL A 24 15.49 -6.32 -10.03
CA VAL A 24 16.76 -5.72 -10.48
C VAL A 24 17.89 -6.06 -9.52
N TYR A 25 17.65 -5.95 -8.21
CA TYR A 25 18.66 -6.29 -7.21
C TYR A 25 19.02 -7.78 -7.23
N CYS A 26 18.03 -8.68 -7.35
CA CYS A 26 18.28 -10.11 -7.52
C CYS A 26 19.07 -10.42 -8.80
N LEU A 27 18.73 -9.78 -9.93
CA LEU A 27 19.46 -9.94 -11.19
C LEU A 27 20.90 -9.47 -11.07
N TYR A 28 21.16 -8.38 -10.35
CA TYR A 28 22.51 -7.90 -10.04
C TYR A 28 23.30 -8.93 -9.23
N LEU A 29 22.74 -9.46 -8.14
CA LEU A 29 23.39 -10.51 -7.33
C LEU A 29 23.66 -11.79 -8.14
N LEU A 30 22.71 -12.20 -8.98
CA LEU A 30 22.88 -13.34 -9.89
C LEU A 30 23.97 -13.08 -10.93
N HIS A 31 24.14 -11.84 -11.38
CA HIS A 31 25.22 -11.50 -12.31
C HIS A 31 26.59 -11.65 -11.66
N GLN A 32 26.74 -11.23 -10.40
CA GLN A 32 27.99 -11.34 -9.63
C GLN A 32 28.37 -12.77 -9.25
N SER A 33 27.41 -13.69 -9.17
CA SER A 33 27.70 -15.10 -8.88
C SER A 33 28.26 -15.81 -10.13
N ASN A 34 29.59 -15.95 -10.19
CA ASN A 34 30.29 -16.61 -11.28
C ASN A 34 30.40 -18.13 -11.11
N GLU A 35 30.30 -18.64 -9.89
CA GLU A 35 30.53 -20.06 -9.57
C GLU A 35 29.26 -20.94 -9.68
N MET A 36 28.11 -20.35 -10.04
CA MET A 36 26.83 -21.05 -10.09
C MET A 36 26.61 -21.75 -11.43
N ASP A 37 25.96 -22.92 -11.40
CA ASP A 37 25.54 -23.66 -12.60
C ASP A 37 24.80 -22.74 -13.59
N PRO A 38 25.24 -22.64 -14.86
CA PRO A 38 24.59 -21.82 -15.88
C PRO A 38 23.09 -22.07 -16.04
N ASN A 39 22.63 -23.32 -15.92
CA ASN A 39 21.21 -23.63 -16.07
C ASN A 39 20.38 -23.10 -14.89
N LEU A 40 20.88 -23.27 -13.67
CA LEU A 40 20.27 -22.70 -12.48
C LEU A 40 20.27 -21.17 -12.52
N LYS A 41 21.37 -20.55 -12.96
CA LYS A 41 21.48 -19.10 -13.17
C LYS A 41 20.39 -18.59 -14.11
N LEU A 42 20.24 -19.24 -15.26
CA LEU A 42 19.21 -18.89 -16.25
C LEU A 42 17.80 -19.08 -15.68
N GLY A 43 17.54 -20.19 -14.98
CA GLY A 43 16.24 -20.45 -14.34
C GLY A 43 15.85 -19.37 -13.32
N LEU A 44 16.80 -18.95 -12.47
CA LEU A 44 16.57 -17.88 -11.49
C LEU A 44 16.37 -16.51 -12.15
N GLN A 45 17.07 -16.22 -13.25
CA GLN A 45 16.84 -15.00 -14.04
C GLN A 45 15.43 -14.98 -14.62
N ILE A 46 15.01 -16.07 -15.27
CA ILE A 46 13.66 -16.21 -15.82
C ILE A 46 12.61 -16.02 -14.71
N MET A 47 12.82 -16.61 -13.54
CA MET A 47 11.91 -16.46 -12.39
C MET A 47 11.84 -15.01 -11.90
N ALA A 48 12.96 -14.29 -11.83
CA ALA A 48 13.00 -12.88 -11.43
C ALA A 48 12.24 -11.99 -12.44
N TYR A 49 12.44 -12.19 -13.74
CA TYR A 49 11.68 -11.49 -14.78
C TYR A 49 10.19 -11.82 -14.69
N PHE A 50 9.86 -13.10 -14.55
CA PHE A 50 8.47 -13.55 -14.41
C PHE A 50 7.79 -12.93 -13.19
N TYR A 51 8.46 -12.88 -12.04
CA TYR A 51 7.96 -12.21 -10.84
C TYR A 51 7.61 -10.74 -11.10
N ALA A 52 8.57 -9.96 -11.64
CA ALA A 52 8.35 -8.55 -11.94
C ALA A 52 7.20 -8.33 -12.93
N VAL A 53 7.21 -9.06 -14.06
CA VAL A 53 6.18 -8.97 -15.10
C VAL A 53 4.81 -9.38 -14.56
N SER A 54 4.73 -10.45 -13.77
CA SER A 54 3.46 -10.94 -13.22
C SER A 54 2.78 -9.93 -12.29
N ILE A 55 3.56 -9.23 -11.44
CA ILE A 55 3.02 -8.18 -10.58
C ILE A 55 2.61 -6.96 -11.40
N VAL A 56 3.47 -6.49 -12.30
CA VAL A 56 3.22 -5.34 -13.17
C VAL A 56 1.96 -5.53 -14.02
N LEU A 57 1.85 -6.67 -14.72
CA LEU A 57 0.66 -6.99 -15.50
C LEU A 57 -0.55 -7.24 -14.61
N GLY A 58 -0.37 -7.83 -13.42
CA GLY A 58 -1.45 -8.02 -12.45
C GLY A 58 -2.08 -6.69 -12.00
N ARG A 59 -1.28 -5.63 -11.84
CA ARG A 59 -1.78 -4.27 -11.51
C ARG A 59 -2.59 -3.67 -12.66
N LEU A 60 -2.17 -3.88 -13.91
CA LEU A 60 -2.90 -3.43 -15.10
C LEU A 60 -4.19 -4.25 -15.32
N TYR A 61 -4.11 -5.58 -15.17
CA TYR A 61 -5.23 -6.49 -15.40
C TYR A 61 -6.37 -6.28 -14.39
N CYS A 62 -6.04 -6.05 -13.12
CA CYS A 62 -7.03 -5.72 -12.09
C CYS A 62 -7.60 -4.29 -12.24
N GLY A 63 -7.10 -3.47 -13.18
CA GLY A 63 -7.58 -2.11 -13.41
C GLY A 63 -7.29 -1.11 -12.29
N MET A 64 -6.34 -1.44 -11.40
CA MET A 64 -6.05 -0.63 -10.21
C MET A 64 -5.12 0.55 -10.47
N HIS A 65 -4.40 0.50 -11.59
CA HIS A 65 -3.42 1.52 -11.97
C HIS A 65 -3.44 1.74 -13.47
N GLY A 66 -3.21 2.98 -13.87
CA GLY A 66 -2.97 3.30 -15.27
C GLY A 66 -1.59 2.82 -15.73
N PHE A 67 -1.40 2.77 -17.05
CA PHE A 67 -0.07 2.54 -17.64
C PHE A 67 0.97 3.53 -17.11
N PHE A 68 0.58 4.79 -16.90
CA PHE A 68 1.46 5.84 -16.39
C PHE A 68 2.01 5.53 -15.00
N ASP A 69 1.15 5.10 -14.07
CA ASP A 69 1.52 4.73 -12.70
C ASP A 69 2.51 3.58 -12.66
N VAL A 70 2.30 2.59 -13.53
CA VAL A 70 3.10 1.39 -13.63
C VAL A 70 4.45 1.66 -14.30
N ILE A 71 4.49 2.49 -15.35
CA ILE A 71 5.73 2.88 -16.03
C ILE A 71 6.63 3.64 -15.06
N TRP A 72 6.11 4.67 -14.39
CA TRP A 72 6.91 5.47 -13.45
C TRP A 72 7.24 4.70 -12.17
N GLY A 73 6.34 3.86 -11.67
CA GLY A 73 6.64 2.94 -10.56
C GLY A 73 7.77 1.98 -10.91
N SER A 74 7.71 1.34 -12.08
CA SER A 74 8.76 0.43 -12.55
C SER A 74 10.10 1.15 -12.75
N GLY A 75 10.08 2.35 -13.33
CA GLY A 75 11.28 3.19 -13.48
C GLY A 75 11.91 3.56 -12.15
N LEU A 76 11.11 4.02 -11.19
CA LEU A 76 11.57 4.32 -9.83
C LEU A 76 12.13 3.06 -9.15
N GLY A 77 11.45 1.92 -9.28
CA GLY A 77 11.89 0.65 -8.73
C GLY A 77 13.25 0.22 -9.27
N ALA A 78 13.44 0.34 -10.59
CA ALA A 78 14.72 0.03 -11.23
C ALA A 78 15.85 0.93 -10.72
N VAL A 79 15.60 2.24 -10.59
CA VAL A 79 16.59 3.19 -10.04
C VAL A 79 16.96 2.82 -8.60
N LEU A 80 15.97 2.54 -7.74
CA LEU A 80 16.21 2.15 -6.35
C LEU A 80 17.00 0.83 -6.26
N GLY A 81 16.68 -0.16 -7.09
CA GLY A 81 17.40 -1.43 -7.16
C GLY A 81 18.87 -1.24 -7.59
N LEU A 82 19.12 -0.36 -8.57
CA LEU A 82 20.48 -0.02 -9.01
C LEU A 82 21.26 0.76 -7.95
N VAL A 83 20.62 1.70 -7.25
CA VAL A 83 21.23 2.43 -6.14
C VAL A 83 21.63 1.46 -5.02
N GLN A 84 20.74 0.54 -4.64
CA GLN A 84 21.05 -0.48 -3.65
C GLN A 84 22.22 -1.38 -4.09
N ALA A 85 22.23 -1.79 -5.35
CA ALA A 85 23.32 -2.58 -5.92
C ALA A 85 24.67 -1.84 -5.90
N ALA A 86 24.68 -0.56 -6.24
CA ALA A 86 25.90 0.23 -6.34
C ALA A 86 26.44 0.70 -4.98
N TYR A 87 25.57 1.14 -4.08
CA TYR A 87 25.94 1.81 -2.83
C TYR A 87 25.66 0.99 -1.56
N GLY A 88 24.87 -0.08 -1.65
CA GLY A 88 24.53 -0.91 -0.49
C GLY A 88 25.75 -1.41 0.28
N PRO A 89 26.72 -2.12 -0.36
CA PRO A 89 27.90 -2.61 0.33
C PRO A 89 28.75 -1.50 0.97
N THR A 90 28.84 -0.33 0.32
CA THR A 90 29.57 0.82 0.84
C THR A 90 28.86 1.45 2.03
N PHE A 91 27.53 1.53 2.00
CA PHE A 91 26.72 2.01 3.10
C PHE A 91 26.82 1.09 4.31
N ASP A 92 26.71 -0.23 4.10
CA ASP A 92 26.82 -1.23 5.16
C ASP A 92 28.19 -1.18 5.84
N ASP A 93 29.29 -1.12 5.07
CA ASP A 93 30.64 -1.00 5.63
C ASP A 93 30.81 0.33 6.38
N TRP A 94 30.30 1.44 5.83
CA TRP A 94 30.31 2.73 6.51
C TRP A 94 29.52 2.69 7.82
N LEU A 95 28.38 2.02 7.89
CA LEU A 95 27.62 1.94 9.13
C LEU A 95 28.33 1.04 10.15
N HIS A 96 28.68 -0.19 9.76
CA HIS A 96 29.25 -1.22 10.64
C HIS A 96 30.64 -0.87 11.19
N THR A 97 31.46 -0.13 10.43
CA THR A 97 32.78 0.33 10.90
C THR A 97 32.72 1.55 11.83
N GLY A 98 31.56 2.20 11.93
CA GLY A 98 31.41 3.47 12.62
C GLY A 98 30.98 3.38 14.09
N ASP A 99 30.94 4.57 14.68
CA ASP A 99 30.38 4.80 16.02
C ASP A 99 28.85 4.86 16.01
N LEU A 100 28.25 4.76 17.20
CA LEU A 100 26.82 4.96 17.43
C LEU A 100 26.28 6.26 16.80
N LYS A 101 27.12 7.30 16.70
CA LYS A 101 26.77 8.56 16.04
C LYS A 101 26.28 8.37 14.60
N ARG A 102 26.83 7.42 13.83
CA ARG A 102 26.39 7.16 12.45
C ARG A 102 24.96 6.61 12.42
N VAL A 103 24.66 5.66 13.29
CA VAL A 103 23.30 5.12 13.47
C VAL A 103 22.32 6.20 13.92
N LEU A 104 22.72 7.06 14.86
CA LEU A 104 21.88 8.17 15.32
C LEU A 104 21.58 9.19 14.20
N VAL A 105 22.56 9.49 13.35
CA VAL A 105 22.37 10.37 12.19
C VAL A 105 21.38 9.75 11.20
N VAL A 106 21.53 8.47 10.85
CA VAL A 106 20.59 7.75 9.97
C VAL A 106 19.18 7.73 10.57
N THR A 107 19.08 7.41 11.86
CA THR A 107 17.80 7.43 12.60
C THR A 107 17.17 8.81 12.57
N LEU A 108 17.93 9.88 12.80
CA LEU A 108 17.45 11.25 12.77
C LEU A 108 16.96 11.65 11.36
N ILE A 109 17.68 11.28 10.31
CA ILE A 109 17.24 11.51 8.93
C ILE A 109 15.90 10.83 8.68
N ILE A 110 15.75 9.56 9.08
CA ILE A 110 14.49 8.83 8.92
C ILE A 110 13.36 9.51 9.71
N LEU A 111 13.60 9.93 10.95
CA LEU A 111 12.62 10.65 11.76
C LEU A 111 12.21 11.99 11.12
N VAL A 112 13.16 12.71 10.51
CA VAL A 112 12.88 13.93 9.74
C VAL A 112 12.04 13.59 8.50
N LEU A 113 12.36 12.53 7.76
CA LEU A 113 11.57 12.08 6.60
C LEU A 113 10.13 11.68 6.99
N VAL A 114 9.96 10.98 8.11
CA VAL A 114 8.63 10.68 8.66
C VAL A 114 7.90 11.98 9.03
N ARG A 115 8.62 12.95 9.59
CA ARG A 115 8.05 14.25 9.98
C ARG A 115 7.59 15.08 8.78
N ILE A 116 8.38 15.13 7.70
CA ILE A 116 8.04 15.89 6.49
C ILE A 116 7.21 15.07 5.49
N HIS A 117 6.83 13.83 5.84
CA HIS A 117 6.01 12.99 4.99
C HIS A 117 4.72 13.74 4.61
N PRO A 118 4.40 13.88 3.32
CA PRO A 118 3.21 14.59 2.86
C PRO A 118 1.95 14.12 3.58
N GLU A 119 1.08 15.07 3.92
CA GLU A 119 -0.25 14.76 4.42
C GLU A 119 -1.11 14.28 3.24
N PRO A 120 -1.75 13.10 3.34
CA PRO A 120 -2.63 12.65 2.28
C PRO A 120 -3.86 13.57 2.21
N ALA A 121 -4.45 13.72 1.02
CA ALA A 121 -5.67 14.50 0.85
C ALA A 121 -6.88 13.77 1.44
N ASP A 122 -6.89 12.44 1.32
CA ASP A 122 -7.93 11.53 1.79
C ASP A 122 -7.41 10.63 2.91
N ASP A 123 -8.32 10.06 3.70
CA ASP A 123 -7.94 9.14 4.78
C ASP A 123 -7.50 7.78 4.20
N CYS A 124 -6.19 7.63 3.97
CA CYS A 124 -5.58 6.41 3.44
C CYS A 124 -4.59 5.78 4.43
N PRO A 125 -4.35 4.45 4.39
CA PRO A 125 -3.37 3.79 5.25
C PRO A 125 -1.91 4.20 4.94
N CYS A 126 -1.68 4.93 3.84
CA CYS A 126 -0.36 5.19 3.27
C CYS A 126 0.67 5.69 4.30
N PHE A 127 0.30 6.67 5.15
CA PHE A 127 1.22 7.20 6.15
C PHE A 127 1.55 6.16 7.25
N ASP A 128 0.55 5.38 7.68
CA ASP A 128 0.75 4.34 8.69
C ASP A 128 1.71 3.25 8.20
N ASP A 129 1.62 2.89 6.92
CA ASP A 129 2.51 1.92 6.28
C ASP A 129 3.93 2.50 6.15
N SER A 130 4.07 3.75 5.70
CA SER A 130 5.37 4.46 5.66
C SER A 130 6.06 4.50 7.02
N VAL A 131 5.32 4.80 8.10
CA VAL A 131 5.87 4.81 9.48
C VAL A 131 6.32 3.42 9.90
N SER A 132 5.55 2.39 9.54
CA SER A 132 5.89 1.00 9.85
C SER A 132 7.17 0.57 9.13
N PHE A 133 7.31 0.89 7.85
CA PHE A 133 8.55 0.65 7.08
C PHE A 133 9.74 1.44 7.65
N ALA A 134 9.56 2.72 7.98
CA ALA A 134 10.58 3.54 8.62
C ALA A 134 11.02 2.95 9.96
N GLY A 135 10.08 2.46 10.76
CA GLY A 135 10.34 1.74 12.01
C GLY A 135 11.21 0.51 11.77
N VAL A 136 10.79 -0.39 10.86
CA VAL A 136 11.58 -1.58 10.48
C VAL A 136 12.99 -1.18 10.07
N PHE A 137 13.13 -0.16 9.23
CA PHE A 137 14.43 0.30 8.75
C PHE A 137 15.32 0.80 9.90
N ILE A 138 14.84 1.69 10.78
CA ILE A 138 15.58 2.13 11.98
C ILE A 138 16.05 0.93 12.81
N GLY A 139 15.17 -0.05 13.01
CA GLY A 139 15.50 -1.26 13.76
C GLY A 139 16.57 -2.12 13.07
N CYS A 140 16.50 -2.26 11.75
CA CYS A 140 17.50 -2.97 10.96
C CYS A 140 18.87 -2.33 11.08
N GLU A 141 18.96 -1.01 10.92
CA GLU A 141 20.23 -0.28 10.96
C GLU A 141 20.90 -0.37 12.34
N TYR A 142 20.12 -0.18 13.41
CA TYR A 142 20.64 -0.30 14.77
C TYR A 142 21.06 -1.73 15.09
N ALA A 143 20.23 -2.72 14.76
CA ALA A 143 20.50 -4.12 15.06
C ALA A 143 21.68 -4.66 14.24
N GLY A 144 21.78 -4.32 12.96
CA GLY A 144 22.90 -4.70 12.11
C GLY A 144 24.23 -4.15 12.65
N TRP A 145 24.25 -2.85 12.99
CA TRP A 145 25.41 -2.21 13.60
C TRP A 145 25.81 -2.83 14.93
N HIS A 146 24.86 -3.06 15.84
CA HIS A 146 25.16 -3.60 17.16
C HIS A 146 25.55 -5.08 17.09
N PHE A 147 24.76 -5.90 16.39
CA PHE A 147 25.00 -7.33 16.24
C PHE A 147 26.37 -7.64 15.62
N ALA A 148 26.79 -6.88 14.60
CA ALA A 148 28.10 -7.01 13.96
C ALA A 148 29.29 -6.80 14.91
N ARG A 149 29.09 -6.16 16.07
CA ARG A 149 30.12 -5.94 17.10
C ARG A 149 30.08 -6.97 18.22
N THR A 150 29.08 -7.84 18.23
CA THR A 150 28.96 -8.89 19.25
C THR A 150 29.76 -10.14 18.89
N SER A 151 30.05 -10.98 19.88
CA SER A 151 30.67 -12.30 19.68
C SER A 151 29.72 -13.36 19.12
N TYR A 152 28.46 -13.00 18.86
CA TYR A 152 27.45 -13.90 18.30
C TYR A 152 27.44 -13.89 16.76
N ALA A 153 27.99 -12.85 16.13
CA ALA A 153 28.00 -12.69 14.69
C ALA A 153 29.25 -13.30 14.04
N TRP A 154 29.08 -13.83 12.82
CA TRP A 154 30.19 -14.17 11.93
C TRP A 154 30.68 -12.94 11.17
N SER A 155 31.96 -12.94 10.82
CA SER A 155 32.63 -11.90 10.02
C SER A 155 32.58 -12.16 8.51
N SER A 156 32.18 -13.36 8.08
CA SER A 156 32.06 -13.80 6.70
C SER A 156 30.65 -14.36 6.43
N PRO A 157 30.05 -14.13 5.24
CA PRO A 157 30.56 -13.37 4.10
C PRO A 157 30.61 -11.85 4.32
N THR A 158 29.75 -11.31 5.19
CA THR A 158 29.76 -9.91 5.61
C THR A 158 29.74 -9.79 7.13
N LYS A 159 30.24 -8.67 7.67
CA LYS A 159 30.19 -8.40 9.12
C LYS A 159 28.72 -8.35 9.57
N GLY A 160 28.41 -9.03 10.68
CA GLY A 160 27.03 -9.14 11.17
C GLY A 160 26.26 -10.33 10.60
N THR A 161 26.93 -11.27 9.93
CA THR A 161 26.27 -12.50 9.45
C THR A 161 25.81 -13.35 10.62
N ILE A 162 24.55 -13.80 10.59
CA ILE A 162 24.01 -14.73 11.58
C ILE A 162 24.57 -16.14 11.32
N PRO A 163 25.17 -16.82 12.32
CA PRO A 163 25.66 -18.18 12.18
C PRO A 163 24.60 -19.15 11.63
N PHE A 164 24.89 -19.72 10.47
CA PHE A 164 23.98 -20.61 9.76
C PHE A 164 24.73 -21.63 8.90
N ASP A 165 24.60 -22.90 9.27
CA ASP A 165 25.01 -24.06 8.48
C ASP A 165 23.92 -25.14 8.54
N LEU A 166 23.22 -25.36 7.41
CA LEU A 166 22.13 -26.33 7.32
C LEU A 166 22.61 -27.78 7.51
N GLN A 167 23.84 -28.11 7.08
CA GLN A 167 24.36 -29.48 7.18
C GLN A 167 24.62 -29.85 8.64
N LYS A 168 25.16 -28.90 9.42
CA LYS A 168 25.43 -29.11 10.86
C LYS A 168 24.17 -29.08 11.72
N MET A 169 23.22 -28.18 11.43
CA MET A 169 21.99 -28.05 12.22
C MET A 169 20.94 -29.11 11.92
N GLY A 170 20.81 -29.49 10.64
CA GLY A 170 19.71 -30.29 10.15
C GLY A 170 18.36 -29.54 10.08
N TRP A 171 17.41 -30.15 9.36
CA TRP A 171 16.11 -29.56 9.07
C TRP A 171 15.22 -29.33 10.29
N LEU A 172 15.34 -30.18 11.32
CA LEU A 172 14.51 -30.05 12.53
C LEU A 172 14.85 -28.76 13.29
N VAL A 173 16.13 -28.46 13.46
CA VAL A 173 16.60 -27.23 14.09
C VAL A 173 16.18 -26.02 13.26
N LEU A 174 16.28 -26.09 11.93
CA LEU A 174 15.79 -25.01 11.05
C LEU A 174 14.31 -24.69 11.29
N VAL A 175 13.44 -25.71 11.28
CA VAL A 175 12.00 -25.52 11.51
C VAL A 175 11.75 -24.97 12.92
N ALA A 176 12.45 -25.47 13.93
CA ALA A 176 12.36 -24.96 15.29
C ALA A 176 12.79 -23.48 15.39
N ARG A 177 13.85 -23.06 14.68
CA ARG A 177 14.29 -21.66 14.59
C ARG A 177 13.20 -20.77 13.99
N ILE A 178 12.57 -21.19 12.89
CA ILE A 178 11.48 -20.44 12.25
C ILE A 178 10.29 -20.31 13.20
N ILE A 179 9.84 -21.39 13.83
CA ILE A 179 8.71 -21.38 14.76
C ILE A 179 9.01 -20.47 15.96
N LEU A 180 10.18 -20.65 16.59
CA LEU A 180 10.59 -19.84 17.74
C LEU A 180 10.69 -18.35 17.37
N GLY A 181 11.30 -18.02 16.23
CA GLY A 181 11.40 -16.66 15.75
C GLY A 181 10.03 -16.01 15.54
N VAL A 182 9.12 -16.71 14.86
CA VAL A 182 7.74 -16.24 14.65
C VAL A 182 7.01 -16.02 15.99
N LEU A 183 7.15 -16.94 16.95
CA LEU A 183 6.55 -16.80 18.28
C LEU A 183 7.09 -15.60 19.04
N VAL A 184 8.41 -15.35 18.99
CA VAL A 184 9.04 -14.19 19.63
C VAL A 184 8.54 -12.88 19.02
N ILE A 185 8.42 -12.79 17.68
CA ILE A 185 7.89 -11.60 17.02
C ILE A 185 6.42 -11.35 17.42
N PHE A 186 5.58 -12.38 17.47
CA PHE A 186 4.20 -12.25 17.94
C PHE A 186 4.12 -11.86 19.41
N ALA A 187 4.99 -12.42 20.26
CA ALA A 187 5.06 -12.07 21.68
C ALA A 187 5.48 -10.62 21.87
N TRP A 188 6.54 -10.17 21.19
CA TRP A 188 6.99 -8.78 21.20
C TRP A 188 5.86 -7.83 20.81
N ARG A 189 5.21 -8.07 19.66
CA ARG A 189 4.10 -7.24 19.20
C ARG A 189 2.92 -7.26 20.18
N GLY A 190 2.58 -8.44 20.68
CA GLY A 190 1.46 -8.65 21.61
C GLY A 190 1.66 -7.95 22.96
N ILE A 191 2.90 -7.83 23.42
CA ILE A 191 3.25 -7.16 24.68
C ILE A 191 3.46 -5.66 24.48
N MET A 192 4.24 -5.27 23.47
CA MET A 192 4.68 -3.89 23.30
C MET A 192 3.56 -2.97 22.84
N LYS A 193 2.68 -3.41 21.94
CA LYS A 193 1.59 -2.55 21.45
C LYS A 193 0.66 -2.11 22.60
N PRO A 194 0.08 -3.01 23.43
CA PRO A 194 -0.74 -2.60 24.57
C PRO A 194 0.04 -1.80 25.62
N THR A 195 1.30 -2.13 25.85
CA THR A 195 2.15 -1.42 26.82
C THR A 195 2.37 0.04 26.40
N LEU A 196 2.74 0.27 25.14
CA LEU A 196 2.97 1.61 24.60
C LEU A 196 1.68 2.43 24.54
N LEU A 197 0.55 1.83 24.13
CA LEU A 197 -0.75 2.52 24.14
C LEU A 197 -1.25 2.85 25.55
N ARG A 198 -0.66 2.24 26.59
CA ARG A 198 -0.92 2.59 28.00
C ARG A 198 0.02 3.67 28.52
N VAL A 199 1.29 3.63 28.11
CA VAL A 199 2.36 4.49 28.66
C VAL A 199 2.50 5.81 27.90
N LEU A 200 2.31 5.82 26.58
CA LEU A 200 2.53 7.00 25.75
C LEU A 200 1.49 8.12 25.93
N PRO A 201 0.17 7.87 26.10
CA PRO A 201 -0.78 8.98 26.22
C PRO A 201 -0.48 9.94 27.38
N PRO A 202 -0.16 9.47 28.61
CA PRO A 202 0.28 10.37 29.69
C PRO A 202 1.53 11.18 29.34
N ILE A 203 2.52 10.56 28.69
CA ILE A 203 3.77 11.22 28.28
C ILE A 203 3.48 12.30 27.23
N PHE A 204 2.63 12.00 26.24
CA PHE A 204 2.28 12.94 25.19
C PHE A 204 1.51 14.14 25.72
N ARG A 205 0.62 13.96 26.70
CA ARG A 205 -0.06 15.10 27.35
C ARG A 205 0.93 16.04 28.05
N VAL A 206 2.00 15.50 28.65
CA VAL A 206 3.07 16.32 29.24
C VAL A 206 3.85 17.05 28.15
N ILE A 207 4.20 16.37 27.05
CA ILE A 207 4.91 16.97 25.90
C ILE A 207 4.06 18.06 25.22
N GLU A 208 2.75 17.88 25.16
CA GLU A 208 1.78 18.85 24.63
C GLU A 208 1.76 20.14 25.44
N GLN A 209 1.87 20.05 26.77
CA GLN A 209 2.01 21.23 27.62
C GLN A 209 3.28 22.04 27.31
N PHE A 210 4.33 21.39 26.79
CA PHE A 210 5.55 22.06 26.33
C PHE A 210 5.47 22.57 24.88
N GLY A 211 4.33 22.40 24.19
CA GLY A 211 4.14 22.86 22.81
C GLY A 211 4.98 22.11 21.78
N LEU A 212 5.48 20.91 22.12
CA LEU A 212 6.30 20.09 21.22
C LEU A 212 5.46 19.08 20.42
N THR A 213 4.14 19.05 20.59
CA THR A 213 3.25 18.21 19.78
C THR A 213 3.04 18.83 18.40
N LEU A 214 3.07 17.99 17.38
CA LEU A 214 2.91 18.40 15.99
C LEU A 214 1.57 17.83 15.49
N PRO A 215 0.51 18.65 15.42
CA PRO A 215 -0.79 18.19 14.97
C PRO A 215 -0.71 17.75 13.51
N ARG A 216 -1.31 16.60 13.20
CA ARG A 216 -1.40 16.04 11.85
C ARG A 216 -2.87 15.83 11.50
N ARG A 217 -3.23 16.05 10.24
CA ARG A 217 -4.60 15.76 9.75
C ARG A 217 -4.98 14.31 10.01
N PHE A 218 -6.24 14.07 10.39
CA PHE A 218 -6.82 12.75 10.72
C PHE A 218 -6.34 12.08 12.02
N PHE A 219 -5.41 12.69 12.76
CA PHE A 219 -4.94 12.17 14.04
C PHE A 219 -5.46 13.01 15.21
N LYS A 220 -6.08 12.37 16.20
CA LYS A 220 -6.51 13.03 17.44
C LYS A 220 -5.32 13.28 18.37
N PRO A 221 -5.18 14.49 18.93
CA PRO A 221 -4.14 14.83 19.90
C PRO A 221 -4.41 14.21 21.27
N ALA A 222 -3.36 13.91 22.02
CA ALA A 222 -3.40 13.26 23.34
C ALA A 222 -4.25 13.99 24.40
N SER A 223 -4.47 15.29 24.25
CA SER A 223 -5.37 16.10 25.08
C SER A 223 -6.86 15.77 24.91
N GLU A 224 -7.29 15.26 23.76
CA GLU A 224 -8.71 15.01 23.44
C GLU A 224 -9.22 13.63 23.87
N TYR A 225 -8.36 12.77 24.41
CA TYR A 225 -8.75 11.42 24.81
C TYR A 225 -8.03 10.96 26.08
N GLU A 226 -8.76 10.27 26.97
CA GLU A 226 -8.19 9.67 28.17
C GLU A 226 -7.59 8.28 27.92
N THR A 227 -8.35 7.45 27.20
CA THR A 227 -7.99 6.07 26.87
C THR A 227 -8.31 5.79 25.40
N ILE A 228 -7.47 4.99 24.75
CA ILE A 228 -7.69 4.58 23.37
C ILE A 228 -8.65 3.38 23.37
N PRO A 229 -9.84 3.48 22.75
CA PRO A 229 -10.73 2.35 22.62
C PRO A 229 -10.07 1.27 21.76
N ARG A 230 -10.25 0.00 22.13
CA ARG A 230 -9.84 -1.11 21.27
C ARG A 230 -10.71 -1.11 20.03
N GLN A 231 -10.16 -0.76 18.88
CA GLN A 231 -10.86 -0.84 17.61
C GLN A 231 -10.70 -2.27 17.03
N PRO A 232 -11.65 -2.75 16.21
CA PRO A 232 -11.42 -3.90 15.35
C PRO A 232 -10.61 -3.48 14.12
N ASN A 233 -9.63 -4.30 13.70
CA ASN A 233 -8.74 -4.04 12.55
C ASN A 233 -7.81 -2.82 12.69
N ASP A 234 -7.28 -2.55 13.88
CA ASP A 234 -6.31 -1.46 14.16
C ASP A 234 -5.04 -1.48 13.30
N ASP A 235 -4.76 -2.60 12.65
CA ASP A 235 -3.53 -2.82 11.91
C ASP A 235 -3.85 -3.59 10.62
N ASN A 236 -3.57 -2.96 9.47
CA ASN A 236 -3.81 -3.53 8.15
C ASN A 236 -2.67 -4.46 7.70
N ILE A 237 -1.50 -4.38 8.36
CA ILE A 237 -0.27 -5.04 7.91
C ILE A 237 -0.16 -6.44 8.51
N ILE A 238 -0.27 -6.56 9.84
CA ILE A 238 -0.15 -7.84 10.55
C ILE A 238 -1.47 -8.16 11.29
N PRO A 239 -2.19 -9.22 10.92
CA PRO A 239 -3.42 -9.60 11.59
C PRO A 239 -3.16 -9.95 13.06
N GLN A 240 -4.20 -9.86 13.89
CA GLN A 240 -4.08 -10.35 15.26
C GLN A 240 -4.01 -11.88 15.26
N ALA A 241 -3.31 -12.48 16.23
CA ALA A 241 -3.19 -13.95 16.31
C ALA A 241 -4.54 -14.68 16.30
N ARG A 242 -5.59 -14.03 16.86
CA ARG A 242 -6.97 -14.52 16.86
C ARG A 242 -7.65 -14.58 15.48
N GLU A 243 -7.18 -13.80 14.51
CA GLU A 243 -7.74 -13.74 13.15
C GLU A 243 -7.14 -14.82 12.24
N ILE A 244 -5.99 -15.41 12.61
CA ILE A 244 -5.29 -16.42 11.81
C ILE A 244 -6.20 -17.63 11.46
N PRO A 245 -6.96 -18.22 12.41
CA PRO A 245 -7.90 -19.30 12.08
C PRO A 245 -9.01 -18.86 11.10
N GLY A 246 -9.46 -17.62 11.20
CA GLY A 246 -10.44 -17.03 10.29
C GLY A 246 -9.87 -16.81 8.88
N LEU A 247 -8.60 -16.42 8.77
CA LEU A 247 -7.90 -16.29 7.49
C LEU A 247 -7.69 -17.65 6.82
N LEU A 248 -7.32 -18.68 7.59
CA LEU A 248 -7.15 -20.05 7.10
C LEU A 248 -8.47 -20.67 6.62
N SER A 249 -9.58 -20.43 7.33
CA SER A 249 -10.90 -20.92 6.90
C SER A 249 -11.45 -20.16 5.68
N ASN A 250 -11.22 -18.85 5.61
CA ASN A 250 -11.59 -18.02 4.46
C ASN A 250 -10.72 -18.27 3.23
N PHE A 251 -9.55 -18.89 3.36
CA PHE A 251 -8.71 -19.29 2.22
C PHE A 251 -9.48 -20.16 1.20
N ARG A 252 -10.48 -20.93 1.65
CA ARG A 252 -11.36 -21.73 0.77
C ARG A 252 -12.43 -20.90 0.03
N ARG A 253 -12.75 -19.68 0.46
CA ARG A 253 -13.73 -18.82 -0.23
C ARG A 253 -13.01 -17.84 -1.14
N ARG A 254 -13.34 -17.84 -2.44
CA ARG A 254 -12.90 -16.82 -3.40
C ARG A 254 -13.35 -15.44 -2.89
N ARG A 255 -12.40 -14.61 -2.46
CA ARG A 255 -12.68 -13.21 -2.08
C ARG A 255 -13.20 -12.49 -3.32
N ALA A 256 -14.43 -11.98 -3.27
CA ALA A 256 -14.96 -11.13 -4.33
C ALA A 256 -14.04 -9.91 -4.47
N ILE A 257 -13.54 -9.68 -5.68
CA ILE A 257 -12.83 -8.45 -6.03
C ILE A 257 -13.88 -7.36 -5.97
N SER A 258 -13.66 -6.34 -5.15
CA SER A 258 -14.57 -5.21 -5.07
C SER A 258 -14.41 -4.37 -6.33
N VAL A 259 -15.44 -4.38 -7.17
CA VAL A 259 -15.55 -3.55 -8.37
C VAL A 259 -16.55 -2.44 -8.05
N GLY A 260 -16.11 -1.18 -8.08
CA GLY A 260 -16.90 0.00 -7.67
C GLY A 260 -16.07 1.00 -6.86
N PRO A 261 -16.61 2.18 -6.52
CA PRO A 261 -15.89 3.21 -5.78
C PRO A 261 -15.39 2.67 -4.43
N GLN A 262 -14.08 2.75 -4.21
CA GLN A 262 -13.41 2.23 -3.01
C GLN A 262 -13.06 3.38 -2.07
N SER A 263 -12.61 4.50 -2.64
CA SER A 263 -12.21 5.72 -1.95
C SER A 263 -13.29 6.81 -1.98
N GLU A 264 -13.16 7.78 -1.09
CA GLU A 264 -13.95 9.01 -1.13
C GLU A 264 -13.78 9.74 -2.47
N ALA A 265 -12.54 9.78 -2.99
CA ALA A 265 -12.22 10.34 -4.30
C ALA A 265 -12.97 9.61 -5.42
N ASP A 266 -12.99 8.27 -5.42
CA ASP A 266 -13.73 7.48 -6.42
C ASP A 266 -15.24 7.73 -6.34
N ALA A 267 -15.78 7.93 -5.14
CA ALA A 267 -17.18 8.29 -4.96
C ALA A 267 -17.48 9.67 -5.54
N TYR A 268 -16.66 10.69 -5.26
CA TYR A 268 -16.82 12.00 -5.88
C TYR A 268 -16.66 11.93 -7.40
N GLU A 269 -15.71 11.14 -7.92
CA GLU A 269 -15.53 10.96 -9.36
C GLU A 269 -16.75 10.26 -10.00
N THR A 270 -17.28 9.23 -9.34
CA THR A 270 -18.51 8.53 -9.74
C THR A 270 -19.71 9.47 -9.75
N LEU A 271 -19.85 10.32 -8.72
CA LEU A 271 -20.90 11.35 -8.63
C LEU A 271 -20.74 12.41 -9.72
N ALA A 272 -19.52 12.88 -9.97
CA ALA A 272 -19.21 13.87 -11.01
C ALA A 272 -19.50 13.33 -12.41
N TYR A 273 -19.09 12.10 -12.72
CA TYR A 273 -19.41 11.42 -13.97
C TYR A 273 -20.93 11.33 -14.18
N ARG A 274 -21.66 10.94 -13.13
CA ARG A 274 -23.12 10.83 -13.16
C ARG A 274 -23.79 12.19 -13.36
N ASN A 275 -23.37 13.23 -12.64
CA ASN A 275 -23.88 14.58 -12.77
C ASN A 275 -23.64 15.15 -14.17
N LYS A 276 -22.47 14.88 -14.75
CA LYS A 276 -22.17 15.23 -16.14
C LYS A 276 -23.06 14.49 -17.13
N LYS A 277 -23.22 13.16 -17.00
CA LYS A 277 -24.14 12.36 -17.83
C LYS A 277 -25.57 12.88 -17.75
N ARG A 278 -26.04 13.24 -16.55
CA ARG A 278 -27.36 13.83 -16.35
C ARG A 278 -27.48 15.18 -17.06
N ARG A 279 -26.51 16.08 -16.88
CA ARG A 279 -26.48 17.38 -17.56
C ARG A 279 -26.51 17.22 -19.08
N ASP A 280 -25.75 16.28 -19.62
CA ASP A 280 -25.74 16.01 -21.06
C ASP A 280 -27.08 15.43 -21.53
N SER A 281 -27.73 14.56 -20.74
CA SER A 281 -29.06 14.01 -21.07
C SER A 281 -30.18 15.05 -21.04
N LEU A 282 -30.11 16.04 -20.15
CA LEU A 282 -31.10 17.13 -20.07
C LEU A 282 -30.93 18.11 -21.24
N ASN A 283 -29.70 18.33 -21.71
CA ASN A 283 -29.41 19.23 -22.83
C ASN A 283 -29.57 18.58 -24.21
N ALA A 284 -29.64 17.24 -24.29
CA ALA A 284 -29.83 16.51 -25.55
C ALA A 284 -31.12 16.88 -26.31
N PRO A 285 -32.31 17.02 -25.69
CA PRO A 285 -33.51 17.43 -26.41
C PRO A 285 -33.47 18.88 -26.93
N GLU A 286 -32.72 19.79 -26.31
CA GLU A 286 -32.59 21.17 -26.82
C GLU A 286 -31.74 21.25 -28.10
N ALA A 287 -30.78 20.34 -28.29
CA ALA A 287 -29.94 20.31 -29.49
C ALA A 287 -30.64 19.68 -30.72
N LEU A 288 -31.68 18.85 -30.52
CA LEU A 288 -32.44 18.22 -31.61
C LEU A 288 -33.71 18.98 -32.02
N SER A 289 -34.03 20.11 -31.38
CA SER A 289 -35.14 20.96 -31.81
C SER A 289 -34.86 21.72 -33.12
N SER A 290 -33.68 21.59 -33.73
CA SER A 290 -33.35 22.25 -34.99
C SER A 290 -32.75 21.31 -36.04
N THR A 291 -33.33 20.13 -36.25
CA THR A 291 -33.38 19.49 -37.59
C THR A 291 -34.33 18.29 -37.55
N LYS A 292 -35.47 18.42 -38.24
CA LYS A 292 -36.29 17.29 -38.68
C LYS A 292 -35.50 16.56 -39.76
N GLU A 293 -34.75 15.52 -39.42
CA GLU A 293 -34.31 14.54 -40.41
C GLU A 293 -34.49 13.11 -39.89
N GLU A 294 -34.75 12.25 -40.87
CA GLU A 294 -35.61 11.08 -40.79
C GLU A 294 -35.04 9.91 -39.99
N VAL A 295 -35.97 9.18 -39.40
CA VAL A 295 -35.77 7.87 -38.78
C VAL A 295 -35.24 6.91 -39.84
N SER A 296 -33.97 6.49 -39.72
CA SER A 296 -33.45 5.30 -40.40
C SER A 296 -32.42 4.57 -39.50
N PRO A 297 -32.40 3.23 -39.53
CA PRO A 297 -32.26 2.45 -38.31
C PRO A 297 -30.83 2.02 -37.97
N SER A 298 -30.58 1.95 -36.65
CA SER A 298 -29.55 1.19 -35.93
C SER A 298 -28.29 0.76 -36.70
N PRO A 299 -27.13 1.43 -36.49
CA PRO A 299 -25.85 0.87 -36.88
C PRO A 299 -25.43 -0.22 -35.87
N SER A 300 -25.25 -1.42 -36.40
CA SER A 300 -24.61 -2.58 -35.78
C SER A 300 -23.19 -2.28 -35.28
N PRO A 301 -22.72 -2.95 -34.21
CA PRO A 301 -21.40 -2.73 -33.64
C PRO A 301 -20.38 -3.51 -34.45
N ASP A 302 -19.57 -2.82 -35.24
CA ASP A 302 -18.19 -3.20 -35.59
C ASP A 302 -17.72 -2.35 -36.77
N ARG A 303 -16.83 -1.40 -36.53
CA ARG A 303 -15.70 -1.08 -37.42
C ARG A 303 -14.76 -0.08 -36.77
N GLY A 304 -13.47 -0.45 -36.82
CA GLY A 304 -12.38 0.15 -36.07
C GLY A 304 -12.13 1.62 -36.35
N TYR A 305 -11.51 2.23 -35.35
CA TYR A 305 -10.85 3.52 -35.37
C TYR A 305 -9.94 3.64 -36.60
N PHE A 306 -9.89 4.85 -37.17
CA PHE A 306 -9.12 5.30 -38.35
C PHE A 306 -9.90 5.36 -39.67
N GLU A 307 -10.77 6.37 -39.80
CA GLU A 307 -10.80 7.13 -41.05
C GLU A 307 -11.01 8.62 -40.77
N ASN A 308 -10.00 9.40 -41.13
CA ASN A 308 -10.02 10.85 -41.20
C ASN A 308 -10.90 11.29 -42.37
N LYS A 309 -11.86 12.19 -42.12
CA LYS A 309 -12.30 13.16 -43.13
C LYS A 309 -12.91 14.38 -42.45
N ASP A 310 -12.50 15.52 -43.00
CA ASP A 310 -12.73 16.88 -42.55
C ASP A 310 -14.20 17.21 -42.31
N ALA A 311 -14.51 17.73 -41.12
CA ALA A 311 -15.68 18.56 -40.87
C ALA A 311 -15.41 19.44 -39.64
N THR A 312 -14.95 20.65 -39.91
CA THR A 312 -14.86 21.77 -38.97
C THR A 312 -16.26 22.27 -38.61
N GLN A 313 -16.95 21.59 -37.69
CA GLN A 313 -18.17 22.11 -37.05
C GLN A 313 -18.45 21.34 -35.74
N GLY A 314 -18.54 22.07 -34.62
CA GLY A 314 -18.98 21.54 -33.33
C GLY A 314 -17.93 20.71 -32.59
N ARG A 315 -17.20 21.34 -31.66
CA ARG A 315 -16.35 20.66 -30.68
C ARG A 315 -17.23 19.65 -29.91
N LYS A 316 -17.12 18.37 -30.27
CA LYS A 316 -17.99 17.25 -29.84
C LYS A 316 -18.13 17.21 -28.31
N ARG A 317 -19.28 17.66 -27.75
CA ARG A 317 -19.63 17.43 -26.33
C ARG A 317 -19.58 15.94 -25.97
N SER A 318 -19.92 15.07 -26.93
CA SER A 318 -19.85 13.61 -26.79
C SER A 318 -18.46 13.09 -26.47
N SER A 319 -17.39 13.73 -26.99
CA SER A 319 -16.02 13.24 -26.75
C SER A 319 -15.62 13.37 -25.28
N SER A 320 -16.16 14.35 -24.57
CA SER A 320 -15.84 14.52 -23.15
C SER A 320 -16.49 13.44 -22.31
N LEU A 321 -17.78 13.13 -22.50
CA LEU A 321 -18.41 12.05 -21.74
C LEU A 321 -17.79 10.69 -22.06
N GLU A 322 -17.44 10.45 -23.33
CA GLU A 322 -16.80 9.22 -23.79
C GLU A 322 -15.36 9.05 -23.25
N MET A 323 -14.57 10.13 -23.19
CA MET A 323 -13.27 10.13 -22.50
C MET A 323 -13.40 9.80 -21.02
N PHE A 324 -14.35 10.44 -20.31
CA PHE A 324 -14.61 10.12 -18.90
C PHE A 324 -15.10 8.67 -18.72
N ARG A 325 -15.93 8.15 -19.64
CA ARG A 325 -16.37 6.75 -19.65
C ARG A 325 -15.18 5.79 -19.82
N ALA A 326 -14.24 6.13 -20.71
CA ALA A 326 -13.04 5.34 -20.94
C ALA A 326 -12.13 5.31 -19.69
N GLN A 327 -12.08 6.39 -18.90
CA GLN A 327 -11.32 6.46 -17.65
C GLN A 327 -11.98 5.66 -16.50
N MET A 328 -13.31 5.67 -16.39
CA MET A 328 -14.05 4.99 -15.31
C MET A 328 -14.18 3.46 -15.50
N GLY A 329 -13.98 2.95 -16.72
CA GLY A 329 -14.21 1.54 -17.06
C GLY A 329 -15.71 1.14 -17.09
N THR A 330 -15.99 -0.11 -17.48
CA THR A 330 -17.37 -0.63 -17.65
C THR A 330 -18.07 -0.99 -16.34
N GLY A 331 -17.34 -1.07 -15.22
CA GLY A 331 -17.87 -1.54 -13.93
C GLY A 331 -18.91 -0.61 -13.29
N VAL A 332 -18.91 0.69 -13.63
CA VAL A 332 -19.84 1.68 -13.05
C VAL A 332 -21.27 1.50 -13.57
N GLU A 333 -21.48 0.85 -14.72
CA GLU A 333 -22.81 0.62 -15.27
C GLU A 333 -23.66 -0.31 -14.40
N ALA A 334 -23.04 -1.27 -13.69
CA ALA A 334 -23.75 -2.15 -12.78
C ALA A 334 -24.38 -1.42 -11.58
N LEU A 335 -23.87 -0.22 -11.25
CA LEU A 335 -24.42 0.67 -10.23
C LEU A 335 -25.46 1.66 -10.79
N SER A 336 -25.75 1.63 -12.10
CA SER A 336 -26.72 2.53 -12.74
C SER A 336 -28.16 2.06 -12.51
N PRO A 337 -29.00 2.79 -11.76
CA PRO A 337 -30.42 2.46 -11.69
C PRO A 337 -31.16 2.94 -12.95
N LEU A 338 -32.32 2.32 -13.16
CA LEU A 338 -33.30 2.59 -14.21
C LEU A 338 -33.57 4.09 -14.44
N PRO A 339 -33.89 4.51 -15.69
CA PRO A 339 -34.06 5.90 -16.07
C PRO A 339 -34.95 6.67 -15.09
N VAL A 340 -34.55 7.92 -14.78
CA VAL A 340 -35.33 8.90 -14.00
C VAL A 340 -36.65 9.30 -14.71
N LEU A 341 -36.92 8.73 -15.88
CA LEU A 341 -38.20 8.83 -16.57
C LEU A 341 -39.21 7.91 -15.88
N SER A 342 -40.06 8.49 -15.05
CA SER A 342 -41.36 7.86 -14.79
C SER A 342 -42.08 7.71 -16.15
N PRO A 343 -42.74 6.58 -16.45
CA PRO A 343 -43.40 6.37 -17.75
C PRO A 343 -44.50 7.40 -18.05
N ALA A 344 -44.95 8.15 -17.04
CA ALA A 344 -45.75 9.36 -17.24
C ALA A 344 -44.85 10.58 -17.02
N GLY A 345 -44.65 11.39 -18.06
CA GLY A 345 -43.80 12.61 -18.09
C GLY A 345 -44.23 13.76 -17.17
N LYS A 346 -44.62 13.47 -15.92
CA LYS A 346 -44.72 14.47 -14.87
C LYS A 346 -43.31 14.73 -14.34
N ALA A 347 -42.82 15.94 -14.56
CA ALA A 347 -41.65 16.45 -13.86
C ALA A 347 -41.87 16.21 -12.36
N ARG A 348 -41.02 15.39 -11.72
CA ARG A 348 -40.99 15.29 -10.26
C ARG A 348 -40.70 16.67 -9.68
N ASN A 349 -41.27 16.99 -8.52
CA ASN A 349 -40.97 18.25 -7.85
C ASN A 349 -39.46 18.38 -7.63
N PRO A 350 -38.88 19.59 -7.74
CA PRO A 350 -37.43 19.80 -7.53
C PRO A 350 -36.93 19.23 -6.19
N GLN A 351 -37.76 19.28 -5.14
CA GLN A 351 -37.48 18.70 -3.83
C GLN A 351 -37.40 17.16 -3.84
N ASP A 352 -38.24 16.49 -4.64
CA ASP A 352 -38.21 15.03 -4.79
C ASP A 352 -36.96 14.55 -5.53
N VAL A 353 -36.46 15.37 -6.47
CA VAL A 353 -35.21 15.08 -7.19
C VAL A 353 -34.01 15.27 -6.25
N SER A 354 -33.97 16.38 -5.51
CA SER A 354 -32.90 16.68 -4.55
C SER A 354 -32.79 15.62 -3.44
N SER A 355 -33.92 15.23 -2.85
CA SER A 355 -33.94 14.19 -1.79
C SER A 355 -33.54 12.81 -2.33
N ALA A 356 -33.94 12.45 -3.55
CA ALA A 356 -33.50 11.21 -4.18
C ALA A 356 -31.99 11.22 -4.46
N ASP A 357 -31.42 12.39 -4.80
CA ASP A 357 -29.98 12.56 -5.02
C ASP A 357 -29.19 12.44 -3.71
N GLU A 358 -29.63 13.10 -2.63
CA GLU A 358 -29.02 12.99 -1.30
C GLU A 358 -29.03 11.55 -0.77
N LEU A 359 -30.18 10.85 -0.89
CA LEU A 359 -30.28 9.44 -0.50
C LEU A 359 -29.33 8.55 -1.31
N GLN A 360 -29.06 8.90 -2.57
CA GLN A 360 -28.17 8.13 -3.42
C GLN A 360 -26.70 8.43 -3.13
N GLU A 361 -26.34 9.69 -2.92
CA GLU A 361 -25.04 10.11 -2.43
C GLU A 361 -24.71 9.37 -1.13
N GLN A 362 -25.65 9.35 -0.19
CA GLN A 362 -25.55 8.58 1.05
C GLN A 362 -25.36 7.07 0.80
N ARG A 363 -25.97 6.48 -0.24
CA ARG A 363 -25.74 5.06 -0.58
C ARG A 363 -24.35 4.79 -1.15
N ILE A 364 -23.82 5.71 -1.95
CA ILE A 364 -22.47 5.59 -2.51
C ILE A 364 -21.46 5.70 -1.36
N PHE A 365 -21.59 6.73 -0.51
CA PHE A 365 -20.74 6.90 0.67
C PHE A 365 -20.95 5.83 1.74
N SER A 366 -22.14 5.22 1.87
CA SER A 366 -22.35 4.11 2.81
C SER A 366 -21.71 2.80 2.34
N THR A 367 -21.41 2.68 1.05
CA THR A 367 -20.65 1.55 0.51
C THR A 367 -19.16 1.68 0.83
N ILE A 368 -18.69 2.91 1.10
CA ILE A 368 -17.31 3.18 1.51
C ILE A 368 -17.13 2.83 2.99
N GLN A 369 -16.04 2.13 3.30
CA GLN A 369 -15.67 1.86 4.67
C GLN A 369 -15.34 3.17 5.38
N ARG A 370 -16.07 3.51 6.44
CA ARG A 370 -15.78 4.71 7.24
C ARG A 370 -14.35 4.63 7.79
N PRO A 371 -13.55 5.69 7.63
CA PRO A 371 -12.20 5.70 8.17
C PRO A 371 -12.19 5.57 9.69
N ARG A 372 -11.15 4.91 10.20
CA ARG A 372 -10.92 4.76 11.63
C ARG A 372 -10.37 6.05 12.22
N VAL A 373 -10.74 6.36 13.47
CA VAL A 373 -10.10 7.45 14.21
C VAL A 373 -8.68 7.03 14.58
N ARG A 374 -7.68 7.80 14.16
CA ARG A 374 -6.26 7.56 14.49
C ARG A 374 -5.82 8.50 15.60
N TYR A 375 -4.86 8.07 16.40
CA TYR A 375 -4.31 8.83 17.53
C TYR A 375 -2.84 9.14 17.30
N ASP A 376 -2.40 10.34 17.65
CA ASP A 376 -1.00 10.80 17.53
C ASP A 376 0.03 9.81 18.11
N VAL A 377 -0.25 9.24 19.28
CA VAL A 377 0.61 8.24 19.94
C VAL A 377 0.76 6.94 19.14
N GLU A 378 -0.16 6.63 18.22
CA GLU A 378 -0.03 5.43 17.37
C GLU A 378 1.18 5.53 16.46
N VAL A 379 1.57 6.73 16.02
CA VAL A 379 2.72 6.94 15.14
C VAL A 379 4.00 6.48 15.84
N VAL A 380 4.23 6.97 17.06
CA VAL A 380 5.40 6.58 17.86
C VAL A 380 5.29 5.13 18.32
N THR A 381 4.09 4.67 18.67
CA THR A 381 3.85 3.25 18.99
C THR A 381 4.29 2.35 17.84
N LYS A 382 3.87 2.64 16.62
CA LYS A 382 4.22 1.86 15.42
C LYS A 382 5.72 1.90 15.18
N LEU A 383 6.33 3.08 15.22
CA LEU A 383 7.77 3.22 15.03
C LEU A 383 8.54 2.31 16.00
N ILE A 384 8.25 2.38 17.31
CA ILE A 384 8.91 1.54 18.32
C ILE A 384 8.64 0.04 18.10
N VAL A 385 7.38 -0.34 17.86
CA VAL A 385 7.01 -1.75 17.69
C VAL A 385 7.72 -2.35 16.48
N TYR A 386 7.68 -1.68 15.33
CA TYR A 386 8.29 -2.16 14.09
C TYR A 386 9.82 -2.10 14.11
N SER A 387 10.43 -1.09 14.74
CA SER A 387 11.88 -1.09 15.02
C SER A 387 12.28 -2.27 15.89
N GLY A 388 11.49 -2.58 16.92
CA GLY A 388 11.72 -3.74 17.76
C GLY A 388 11.57 -5.07 17.03
N ILE A 389 10.63 -5.20 16.09
CA ILE A 389 10.48 -6.41 15.26
C ILE A 389 11.76 -6.67 14.46
N ALA A 390 12.30 -5.64 13.81
CA ALA A 390 13.56 -5.74 13.08
C ALA A 390 14.74 -6.08 14.01
N TRP A 391 14.81 -5.43 15.18
CA TRP A 391 15.86 -5.72 16.16
C TRP A 391 15.81 -7.17 16.67
N TRP A 392 14.63 -7.68 16.99
CA TRP A 392 14.47 -9.09 17.34
C TRP A 392 14.89 -10.00 16.19
N ALA A 393 14.51 -9.70 14.95
CA ALA A 393 14.83 -10.54 13.81
C ALA A 393 16.35 -10.62 13.53
N ILE A 394 17.08 -9.52 13.66
CA ILE A 394 18.50 -9.42 13.29
C ILE A 394 19.44 -9.74 14.45
N GLU A 395 19.09 -9.38 15.68
CA GLU A 395 19.96 -9.53 16.84
C GLU A 395 19.35 -10.45 17.90
N GLY A 396 18.18 -10.09 18.44
CA GLY A 396 17.64 -10.72 19.64
C GLY A 396 17.36 -12.22 19.47
N ILE A 397 16.76 -12.62 18.34
CA ILE A 397 16.44 -14.02 18.01
C ILE A 397 17.72 -14.82 17.72
N PRO A 398 18.69 -14.32 16.90
CA PRO A 398 20.00 -14.98 16.75
C PRO A 398 20.74 -15.22 18.05
N VAL A 399 20.79 -14.24 18.95
CA VAL A 399 21.38 -14.38 20.29
C VAL A 399 20.62 -15.44 21.10
N LEU A 400 19.28 -15.41 21.06
CA LEU A 400 18.44 -16.41 21.72
C LEU A 400 18.72 -17.83 21.21
N PHE A 401 18.92 -18.02 19.90
CA PHE A 401 19.25 -19.34 19.35
C PHE A 401 20.52 -19.92 19.97
N LYS A 402 21.54 -19.11 20.24
CA LYS A 402 22.75 -19.59 20.90
C LYS A 402 22.47 -20.06 22.33
N HIS A 403 21.66 -19.32 23.08
CA HIS A 403 21.31 -19.69 24.45
C HIS A 403 20.39 -20.91 24.55
N VAL A 404 19.54 -21.16 23.55
CA VAL A 404 18.63 -22.32 23.49
C VAL A 404 19.31 -23.56 22.88
N GLY A 405 20.52 -23.44 22.34
CA GLY A 405 21.23 -24.53 21.67
C GLY A 405 20.73 -24.81 20.23
N LEU A 406 20.18 -23.80 19.58
CA LEU A 406 19.72 -23.83 18.17
C LEU A 406 20.67 -23.07 17.22
N ALA A 407 21.84 -22.63 17.72
CA ALA A 407 22.87 -22.00 16.89
C ALA A 407 23.94 -23.00 16.47
N VAL A 408 24.68 -22.65 15.42
CA VAL A 408 25.94 -23.30 15.06
C VAL A 408 27.08 -22.54 15.72
N GLU A 409 28.10 -23.27 16.16
CA GLU A 409 29.36 -22.70 16.66
C GLU A 409 30.17 -22.02 15.55
#